data_AF-A0A258BGN1-F1
#
_entry.id   AF-A0A258BGN1-F1
#
_cell.length_a   1.000
_cell.length_b   1.000
_cell.length_c   1.000
_cell.angle_alpha   90.00
_cell.angle_beta   90.00
_cell.angle_gamma   90.00
#
_symmetry.space_group_name_H-M   'P 1'
#
loop_
_entity.id
_entity.type
_entity.pdbx_description
1 polymer ?
#
loop_
_entity_poly.entity_id
_entity_poly.type
_entity_poly.pdbx_seq_one_letter_code
_entity_poly.pdbx_strand_id
1 'polypeptide(L)' 'MTMAARVRELDQRHQSLKHTIEREAKNPSVDSLYLKELKRKKLKLKEEIERIKDVMRQGDGMKVLQ' A
#
# COMPACT_ATOMS: atom_id res chain seq x y z
N MET A 1 8.65 -16.76 2.37
CA MET A 1 8.15 -15.55 1.69
C MET A 1 9.27 -14.53 1.64
N THR A 2 9.56 -13.93 0.48
CA THR A 2 10.57 -12.87 0.35
C THR A 2 9.93 -11.50 0.62
N MET A 3 10.72 -10.53 1.07
CA MET A 3 10.22 -9.15 1.24
C MET A 3 9.68 -8.58 -0.08
N ALA A 4 10.24 -8.98 -1.22
CA ALA A 4 9.78 -8.57 -2.55
C ALA A 4 8.35 -9.09 -2.86
N ALA A 5 8.06 -10.34 -2.49
CA ALA A 5 6.71 -10.89 -2.60
C ALA A 5 5.72 -10.11 -1.74
N ARG A 6 6.11 -9.77 -0.50
CA ARG A 6 5.27 -8.96 0.42
C ARG A 6 4.95 -7.59 -0.17
N VAL A 7 5.93 -6.90 -0.76
CA VAL A 7 5.70 -5.61 -1.44
C VAL A 7 4.70 -5.76 -2.59
N ARG A 8 4.83 -6.81 -3.41
CA ARG A 8 3.93 -7.08 -4.54
C ARG A 8 2.50 -7.32 -4.08
N GLU A 9 2.31 -8.11 -3.01
CA GLU A 9 0.99 -8.36 -2.44
C GLU A 9 0.35 -7.09 -1.86
N LEU A 10 1.14 -6.26 -1.16
CA LEU A 10 0.67 -4.98 -0.64
C LEU A 10 0.32 -4.00 -1.75
N ASP A 11 1.11 -3.97 -2.84
CA ASP A 11 0.82 -3.14 -4.02
C ASP A 11 -0.50 -3.55 -4.68
N GLN A 12 -0.72 -4.86 -4.87
CA GLN A 12 -1.99 -5.38 -5.39
C GLN A 12 -3.17 -4.97 -4.51
N ARG A 13 -3.06 -5.11 -3.18
CA ARG A 13 -4.11 -4.65 -2.25
C ARG A 13 -4.35 -3.15 -2.34
N HIS A 14 -3.28 -2.36 -2.48
CA HIS A 14 -3.36 -0.91 -2.63
C HIS A 14 -4.07 -0.52 -3.94
N GLN A 15 -3.80 -1.22 -5.05
CA GLN A 15 -4.50 -1.01 -6.32
C GLN A 15 -5.99 -1.37 -6.22
N SER A 16 -6.33 -2.51 -5.61
CA SER A 16 -7.73 -2.89 -5.38
C SER A 16 -8.46 -1.85 -4.54
N LEU A 17 -7.86 -1.36 -3.46
CA LEU A 17 -8.42 -0.29 -2.64
C LEU A 17 -8.64 1.00 -3.43
N LYS A 18 -7.71 1.36 -4.32
CA LYS A 18 -7.87 2.52 -5.20
C LYS A 18 -9.09 2.33 -6.11
N HIS A 19 -9.24 1.17 -6.74
CA HIS A 19 -10.37 0.88 -7.61
C HIS A 19 -11.71 0.92 -6.85
N THR A 20 -11.77 0.34 -5.65
CA THR A 20 -12.94 0.42 -4.78
C THR A 20 -13.28 1.87 -4.44
N ILE A 21 -12.30 2.69 -4.04
CA ILE A 21 -12.53 4.11 -3.76
C ILE A 21 -13.09 4.84 -4.98
N GLU A 22 -12.54 4.59 -6.18
CA GLU A 22 -13.00 5.24 -7.42
C GLU A 22 -14.42 4.82 -7.79
N ARG A 23 -14.77 3.55 -7.59
CA ARG A 23 -16.14 3.04 -7.84
C ARG A 23 -17.14 3.64 -6.86
N GLU A 24 -16.79 3.63 -5.58
CA GLU A 24 -17.65 4.12 -4.50
C GLU A 24 -17.79 5.64 -4.56
N ALA A 25 -16.73 6.38 -4.88
CA ALA A 25 -16.79 7.84 -5.01
C ALA A 25 -17.67 8.33 -6.18
N LYS A 26 -17.95 7.46 -7.17
CA LYS A 26 -18.90 7.74 -8.24
C LYS A 26 -20.35 7.49 -7.84
N ASN A 27 -20.60 6.75 -6.75
CA ASN A 27 -21.94 6.52 -6.26
C ASN A 27 -22.40 7.75 -5.46
N PRO A 28 -23.51 8.42 -5.85
CA PRO A 28 -24.00 9.61 -5.15
C PRO A 28 -24.53 9.32 -3.73
N SER A 29 -24.88 8.06 -3.45
CA SER A 29 -25.32 7.60 -2.12
C SER A 29 -24.20 6.99 -1.27
N VAL A 30 -22.94 7.16 -1.69
CA VAL A 30 -21.81 6.60 -0.95
C VAL A 30 -21.65 7.28 0.41
N ASP A 31 -21.47 6.46 1.43
CA ASP A 31 -21.22 6.97 2.76
C ASP A 31 -19.83 7.64 2.84
N SER A 32 -19.82 8.88 3.31
CA SER A 32 -18.59 9.69 3.40
C SER A 32 -17.61 9.15 4.45
N LEU A 33 -18.08 8.50 5.53
CA LEU A 33 -17.21 7.82 6.49
C LEU A 33 -16.58 6.59 5.85
N TYR A 34 -17.36 5.81 5.10
CA TYR A 34 -16.85 4.64 4.39
C TYR A 34 -15.71 5.01 3.41
N LEU A 35 -15.90 6.05 2.59
CA LEU A 35 -14.83 6.56 1.72
C LEU A 35 -13.59 7.02 2.49
N LYS A 36 -13.78 7.68 3.65
CA LYS A 36 -12.69 8.12 4.52
C LYS A 36 -11.91 6.93 5.09
N GLU A 37 -12.60 5.87 5.47
CA GLU A 37 -11.98 4.62 5.93
C GLU A 37 -11.17 3.93 4.83
N LEU A 38 -11.72 3.84 3.62
CA LEU A 38 -11.00 3.26 2.48
C LEU A 38 -9.73 4.07 2.16
N LYS A 39 -9.82 5.41 2.15
CA LYS A 39 -8.65 6.29 1.96
C LYS A 39 -7.61 6.09 3.06
N ARG A 40 -8.02 5.92 4.33
CA ARG A 40 -7.11 5.61 5.45
C ARG A 40 -6.45 4.24 5.27
N LYS A 41 -7.19 3.21 4.88
CA LYS A 41 -6.63 1.87 4.59
C LYS A 41 -5.60 1.94 3.45
N LYS A 42 -5.91 2.69 2.39
CA LYS A 42 -4.99 2.94 1.28
C LYS A 42 -3.71 3.63 1.74
N LEU A 43 -3.81 4.66 2.58
CA LEU A 43 -2.65 5.36 3.13
C LEU A 43 -1.75 4.42 3.95
N LYS A 44 -2.34 3.62 4.84
CA LYS A 44 -1.58 2.64 5.65
C LYS A 44 -0.81 1.63 4.80
N LEU A 45 -1.43 1.12 3.72
CA LEU A 45 -0.75 0.22 2.79
C LEU A 45 0.43 0.91 2.09
N LYS A 46 0.26 2.17 1.66
CA LYS A 46 1.36 2.95 1.08
C LYS A 46 2.52 3.07 2.08
N GLU A 47 2.24 3.46 3.32
CA GLU A 47 3.27 3.60 4.36
C GLU A 47 3.98 2.26 4.66
N GLU A 48 3.25 1.15 4.68
CA GLU A 48 3.85 -0.17 4.89
C GLU A 48 4.74 -0.58 3.71
N ILE A 49 4.32 -0.31 2.47
CA ILE A 49 5.14 -0.53 1.27
C ILE A 49 6.42 0.30 1.33
N GLU A 50 6.31 1.60 1.65
CA GLU A 50 7.48 2.47 1.74
C GLU A 50 8.44 2.03 2.84
N ARG A 51 7.92 1.61 4.01
CA ARG A 51 8.74 1.05 5.08
C ARG A 51 9.50 -0.19 4.63
N ILE A 52 8.86 -1.12 3.93
CA ILE A 52 9.54 -2.34 3.45
C ILE A 52 10.57 -2.00 2.38
N LYS A 53 10.25 -1.09 1.45
CA LYS A 53 11.20 -0.60 0.44
C LYS A 53 12.40 0.10 1.06
N ASP A 54 12.19 0.83 2.15
CA ASP A 54 13.26 1.51 2.88
C ASP A 54 14.20 0.50 3.54
N VAL A 55 13.64 -0.50 4.22
CA VAL A 55 14.42 -1.61 4.80
C VAL A 55 15.19 -2.38 3.73
N MET A 56 14.60 -2.59 2.55
CA MET A 56 15.31 -3.21 1.42
C MET A 56 16.51 -2.38 0.96
N ARG A 57 16.34 -1.05 0.79
CA ARG A 57 17.46 -0.16 0.43
C ARG A 57 18.58 -0.18 1.48
N GLN A 58 18.22 -0.26 2.76
CA GLN A 58 19.21 -0.33 3.85
C GLN A 58 19.91 -1.69 3.92
N GLY A 59 19.21 -2.79 3.59
CA GLY A 59 19.77 -4.13 3.57
C GLY A 59 20.79 -4.39 2.45
N ASP A 60 20.60 -3.80 1.27
CA ASP A 60 21.55 -3.91 0.16
C ASP A 60 22.83 -3.08 0.38
N GLY A 61 22.76 -2.01 1.17
CA GLY A 61 23.92 -1.15 1.51
C GLY A 61 24.95 -1.82 2.43
N MET A 62 24.63 -2.96 3.05
CA MET A 62 25.52 -3.67 3.97
C MET A 62 26.32 -4.80 3.31
N LYS A 63 26.09 -5.06 2.01
CA LYS A 63 26.84 -6.08 1.24
C LYS A 63 28.14 -5.60 0.60
N VAL A 64 28.50 -4.31 0.72
CA VAL A 64 29.69 -3.72 0.07
C VAL A 64 30.95 -3.68 0.95
N LEU A 65 31.03 -4.50 2.02
CA LEU A 65 32.16 -4.51 2.96
C LEU A 65 32.78 -5.91 3.20
N GLN A 66 32.78 -6.80 2.20
CA GLN A 66 33.61 -8.02 2.23
C GLN A 66 34.48 -8.13 0.98
#